data_AF-A0AA50DMI4-F1
#
_entry.id   AF-A0AA50DMI4-F1
#
_cell.length_a   1.000
_cell.length_b   1.000
_cell.length_c   1.000
_cell.angle_alpha   90.00
_cell.angle_beta   90.00
_cell.angle_gamma   90.00
#
_symmetry.space_group_name_H-M   'P 1'
#
loop_
_entity.id
_entity.type
_entity.pdbx_description
1 polymer ?
#
loop_
_entity_poly.entity_id
_entity_poly.type
_entity_poly.pdbx_seq_one_letter_code
_entity_poly.pdbx_strand_id
1 'polypeptide(L)'
;MTFAYVGCRTSAWRGARGKGIEVYRVMPSGEWLHLQSVDSVQENPSWLTLDPTRNRLYVLHGDGDVVAVFDRDPATGLLSLRSEQSTGPHPLHPDLDPVRRNNPVSAVLTPDQSVLLIANHEGGNIAALAITEQGLLPPSLVAEVPGHPQGAGLPLSLSRPHEVVFAPESHFFAVPVQGRAAGNGIDMLRLYRWQRGECHLIDEVQLAAGSWPRHVDFHPRGHWLYAISELSSTLTVFEVEPDYGRLTLKQTLSALPESYSDRSDASEIEVHPGGKFLYAANRGHDSIGVFAIDQLTGTLSPVGWVPCGGKTPRFTTLSPDGRQFFSANEESDNIQMFYVDVESGMLHKSDIVIETASPTCICFASAG
;
A
#
# COMPACT_ATOMS: atom_id res chain seq x y z
N MET A 1 4.96 4.32 -24.67
CA MET A 1 4.62 2.89 -24.50
C MET A 1 4.53 2.63 -23.00
N THR A 2 3.59 1.81 -22.54
CA THR A 2 3.37 1.61 -21.10
C THR A 2 3.47 0.13 -20.76
N PHE A 3 4.13 -0.18 -19.66
CA PHE A 3 4.24 -1.50 -19.08
C PHE A 3 3.52 -1.54 -17.73
N ALA A 4 2.97 -2.69 -17.38
CA ALA A 4 2.39 -2.96 -16.08
C ALA A 4 3.07 -4.17 -15.45
N TYR A 5 3.38 -4.05 -14.16
CA TYR A 5 3.99 -5.09 -13.34
C TYR A 5 3.00 -5.50 -12.28
N VAL A 6 2.77 -6.80 -12.13
CA VAL A 6 1.77 -7.32 -11.19
C VAL A 6 2.43 -8.29 -10.22
N GLY A 7 2.43 -7.93 -8.94
CA GLY A 7 2.88 -8.79 -7.85
C GLY A 7 1.77 -9.76 -7.47
N CYS A 8 2.08 -11.07 -7.48
CA CYS A 8 1.10 -12.13 -7.27
C CYS A 8 1.44 -12.95 -6.03
N ARG A 9 0.44 -13.19 -5.16
CA ARG A 9 0.64 -14.00 -3.95
C ARG A 9 0.93 -15.46 -4.33
N THR A 10 1.86 -16.09 -3.63
CA THR A 10 2.36 -17.45 -3.97
C THR A 10 2.19 -18.48 -2.85
N SER A 11 1.85 -18.06 -1.63
CA SER A 11 1.67 -19.00 -0.50
C SER A 11 0.48 -19.93 -0.70
N ALA A 12 0.77 -21.22 -0.91
CA ALA A 12 -0.25 -22.26 -1.10
C ALA A 12 -1.19 -22.43 0.10
N TRP A 13 -0.69 -22.22 1.33
CA TRP A 13 -1.49 -22.33 2.55
C TRP A 13 -2.55 -21.22 2.69
N ARG A 14 -2.39 -20.10 1.99
CA ARG A 14 -3.39 -19.02 1.85
C ARG A 14 -4.35 -19.27 0.67
N GLY A 15 -4.21 -20.39 -0.05
CA GLY A 15 -4.98 -20.68 -1.26
C GLY A 15 -4.54 -19.90 -2.49
N ALA A 16 -3.38 -19.22 -2.44
CA ALA A 16 -2.88 -18.41 -3.54
C ALA A 16 -2.35 -19.28 -4.69
N ARG A 17 -2.44 -18.75 -5.91
CA ARG A 17 -2.12 -19.46 -7.17
C ARG A 17 -1.08 -18.74 -8.02
N GLY A 18 -0.63 -17.56 -7.58
CA GLY A 18 0.45 -16.81 -8.22
C GLY A 18 1.79 -17.54 -8.13
N LYS A 19 2.71 -17.18 -9.03
CA LYS A 19 4.08 -17.74 -9.07
C LYS A 19 5.18 -16.71 -8.87
N GLY A 20 4.84 -15.43 -8.98
CA GLY A 20 5.77 -14.34 -8.73
C GLY A 20 5.28 -13.03 -9.30
N ILE A 21 6.00 -12.48 -10.28
CA ILE A 21 5.66 -11.20 -10.91
C ILE A 21 5.26 -11.45 -12.35
N GLU A 22 4.14 -10.88 -12.77
CA GLU A 22 3.69 -10.90 -14.16
C GLU A 22 3.97 -9.54 -14.82
N VAL A 23 4.54 -9.55 -16.02
CA VAL A 23 4.90 -8.35 -16.79
C VAL A 23 4.02 -8.25 -18.02
N TYR A 24 3.44 -7.08 -18.22
CA TYR A 24 2.54 -6.80 -19.34
C TYR A 24 2.95 -5.54 -20.09
N ARG A 25 2.63 -5.51 -21.38
CA ARG A 25 2.57 -4.29 -22.19
C ARG A 25 1.12 -3.83 -22.26
N VAL A 26 0.85 -2.58 -21.90
CA VAL A 26 -0.47 -1.96 -22.06
C VAL A 26 -0.62 -1.47 -23.49
N MET A 27 -1.57 -2.03 -24.22
CA MET A 27 -1.86 -1.70 -25.61
C MET A 27 -2.72 -0.43 -25.69
N PRO A 28 -2.72 0.31 -26.81
CA PRO A 28 -3.58 1.50 -26.98
C PRO A 28 -5.09 1.20 -26.84
N SER A 29 -5.51 -0.06 -27.06
CA SER A 29 -6.88 -0.52 -26.80
C SER A 29 -7.24 -0.57 -25.31
N GLY A 30 -6.24 -0.54 -24.42
CA GLY A 30 -6.38 -0.82 -22.99
C GLY A 30 -6.10 -2.28 -22.61
N GLU A 31 -6.01 -3.18 -23.59
CA GLU A 31 -5.69 -4.59 -23.34
C GLU A 31 -4.24 -4.77 -22.88
N TRP A 32 -3.98 -5.77 -22.04
CA TRP A 32 -2.65 -6.06 -21.52
C TRP A 32 -2.08 -7.29 -22.20
N LEU A 33 -1.01 -7.12 -22.96
CA LEU A 33 -0.27 -8.20 -23.58
C LEU A 33 0.76 -8.74 -22.58
N HIS A 34 0.61 -9.99 -22.14
CA HIS A 34 1.59 -10.66 -21.29
C HIS A 34 2.93 -10.82 -22.00
N LEU A 35 4.03 -10.52 -21.30
CA LEU A 35 5.38 -10.57 -21.83
C LEU A 35 6.28 -11.55 -21.08
N GLN A 36 6.12 -11.66 -19.76
CA GLN A 36 7.02 -12.43 -18.91
C GLN A 36 6.32 -12.82 -17.61
N SER A 37 6.56 -14.05 -17.17
CA SER A 37 6.35 -14.48 -15.79
C SER A 37 7.72 -14.62 -15.13
N VAL A 38 7.89 -14.00 -13.97
CA VAL A 38 9.12 -14.05 -13.18
C VAL A 38 8.83 -14.85 -11.93
N ASP A 39 9.55 -15.96 -11.75
CA ASP A 39 9.43 -16.77 -10.54
C ASP A 39 9.85 -15.96 -9.31
N SER A 40 9.09 -16.13 -8.23
CA SER A 40 9.34 -15.42 -6.99
C SER A 40 10.60 -15.93 -6.28
N VAL A 41 11.44 -15.02 -5.78
CA VAL A 41 12.63 -15.39 -5.00
C VAL A 41 12.29 -15.84 -3.57
N GLN A 42 11.21 -15.31 -3.00
CA GLN A 42 10.59 -15.71 -1.73
C GLN A 42 9.07 -15.68 -1.88
N GLU A 43 8.30 -16.25 -0.95
CA GLU A 43 6.84 -16.18 -1.04
C GLU A 43 6.32 -14.73 -1.14
N ASN A 44 5.22 -14.56 -1.89
CA ASN A 44 4.38 -13.36 -1.92
C ASN A 44 5.09 -12.05 -2.28
N PRO A 45 5.50 -11.82 -3.54
CA PRO A 45 5.88 -10.50 -4.05
C PRO A 45 4.66 -9.56 -4.02
N SER A 46 4.38 -9.02 -2.85
CA SER A 46 3.09 -8.41 -2.48
C SER A 46 3.09 -6.89 -2.56
N TRP A 47 4.24 -6.28 -2.78
CA TRP A 47 4.38 -4.84 -3.02
C TRP A 47 5.47 -4.56 -4.04
N LEU A 48 5.21 -3.63 -4.94
CA LEU A 48 6.12 -3.22 -6.01
C LEU A 48 6.37 -1.72 -5.92
N THR A 49 7.64 -1.31 -5.89
CA THR A 49 8.04 0.11 -5.93
C THR A 49 8.92 0.35 -7.15
N LEU A 50 8.46 1.21 -8.06
CA LEU A 50 9.21 1.55 -9.27
C LEU A 50 10.24 2.65 -8.99
N ASP A 51 11.46 2.44 -9.48
CA ASP A 51 12.44 3.49 -9.68
C ASP A 51 12.58 3.74 -11.19
N PRO A 52 11.92 4.77 -11.73
CA PRO A 52 12.02 5.09 -13.15
C PRO A 52 13.42 5.59 -13.50
N THR A 53 14.09 6.33 -12.60
CA THR A 53 15.40 6.97 -12.82
C THR A 53 16.50 5.94 -13.05
N ARG A 54 16.53 4.86 -12.25
CA ARG A 54 17.54 3.80 -12.34
C ARG A 54 17.09 2.61 -13.17
N ASN A 55 15.87 2.66 -13.72
CA ASN A 55 15.21 1.54 -14.36
C ASN A 55 15.18 0.29 -13.46
N ARG A 56 14.71 0.44 -12.22
CA ARG A 56 14.60 -0.67 -11.26
C ARG A 56 13.18 -0.89 -10.78
N LEU A 57 12.91 -2.11 -10.32
CA LEU A 57 11.72 -2.48 -9.57
C LEU A 57 12.15 -3.12 -8.25
N TYR A 58 11.70 -2.54 -7.14
CA TYR A 58 11.87 -3.11 -5.81
C TYR A 58 10.64 -3.92 -5.45
N VAL A 59 10.84 -5.14 -4.98
CA VAL A 59 9.76 -6.12 -4.76
C VAL A 59 9.87 -6.64 -3.34
N LEU A 60 8.85 -6.37 -2.54
CA LEU A 60 8.77 -6.88 -1.18
C LEU A 60 8.09 -8.25 -1.16
N HIS A 61 8.67 -9.16 -0.38
CA HIS A 61 8.16 -10.51 -0.19
C HIS A 61 7.43 -10.63 1.16
N GLY A 62 6.10 -10.52 1.12
CA GLY A 62 5.22 -10.65 2.27
C GLY A 62 5.33 -12.04 2.93
N ASP A 63 5.07 -12.11 4.23
CA ASP A 63 5.41 -13.23 5.13
C ASP A 63 6.93 -13.54 5.25
N GLY A 64 7.75 -12.85 4.45
CA GLY A 64 9.20 -12.96 4.39
C GLY A 64 9.93 -11.81 5.07
N ASP A 65 11.16 -11.57 4.64
CA ASP A 65 12.06 -10.53 5.11
C ASP A 65 12.96 -9.99 4.01
N VAL A 66 12.64 -10.27 2.74
CA VAL A 66 13.45 -9.91 1.58
C VAL A 66 12.81 -8.77 0.79
N VAL A 67 13.66 -7.86 0.34
CA VAL A 67 13.40 -7.01 -0.82
C VAL A 67 14.27 -7.48 -1.98
N ALA A 68 13.65 -7.87 -3.08
CA ALA A 68 14.31 -8.20 -4.33
C ALA A 68 14.42 -6.95 -5.20
N VAL A 69 15.54 -6.79 -5.89
CA VAL A 69 15.80 -5.71 -6.83
C VAL A 69 15.87 -6.32 -8.23
N PHE A 70 15.03 -5.83 -9.13
CA PHE A 70 15.06 -6.21 -10.54
C PHE A 70 15.55 -5.03 -11.37
N ASP A 71 16.45 -5.32 -12.32
CA ASP A 71 16.71 -4.41 -13.42
C ASP A 71 15.54 -4.52 -14.41
N ARG A 72 15.05 -3.36 -14.88
CA ARG A 72 13.98 -3.22 -15.86
C ARG A 72 14.57 -2.75 -17.17
N ASP A 73 14.32 -3.47 -18.26
CA ASP A 73 14.62 -2.95 -19.59
C ASP A 73 13.55 -1.91 -19.98
N PRO A 74 13.89 -0.62 -20.17
CA PRO A 74 12.89 0.41 -20.50
C PRO A 74 12.28 0.24 -21.90
N ALA A 75 12.93 -0.47 -22.82
CA ALA A 75 12.44 -0.68 -24.18
C ALA A 75 11.50 -1.89 -24.27
N THR A 76 11.81 -2.96 -23.53
CA THR A 76 11.05 -4.22 -23.60
C THR A 76 10.12 -4.44 -22.41
N GLY A 77 10.36 -3.75 -21.29
CA GLY A 77 9.65 -3.89 -20.02
C GLY A 77 10.09 -5.09 -19.20
N LEU A 78 10.96 -5.95 -19.73
CA LEU A 78 11.36 -7.21 -19.09
C LEU A 78 12.18 -6.97 -17.83
N LEU A 79 12.05 -7.90 -16.89
CA LEU A 79 12.73 -7.89 -15.60
C LEU A 79 13.83 -8.95 -15.56
N SER A 80 14.96 -8.60 -14.96
CA SER A 80 16.01 -9.55 -14.56
C SER A 80 16.40 -9.31 -13.11
N LEU A 81 16.43 -10.38 -12.30
CA LEU A 81 16.84 -10.29 -10.91
C LEU A 81 18.28 -9.76 -10.82
N ARG A 82 18.47 -8.69 -10.06
CA ARG A 82 19.77 -8.05 -9.84
C ARG A 82 20.39 -8.50 -8.53
N SER A 83 19.63 -8.39 -7.45
CA SER A 83 20.10 -8.63 -6.09
C SER A 83 18.93 -8.81 -5.14
N GLU A 84 19.21 -9.36 -3.97
CA GLU A 84 18.28 -9.46 -2.85
C GLU A 84 18.93 -8.83 -1.62
N GLN A 85 18.11 -8.26 -0.74
CA GLN A 85 18.57 -7.69 0.52
C GLN A 85 17.55 -7.98 1.62
N SER A 86 18.03 -8.20 2.84
CA SER A 86 17.15 -8.30 4.00
C SER A 86 16.54 -6.93 4.32
N THR A 87 15.28 -6.92 4.73
CA THR A 87 14.54 -5.75 5.21
C THR A 87 14.84 -5.40 6.67
N GLY A 88 15.65 -6.19 7.36
CA GLY A 88 16.08 -5.96 8.74
C GLY A 88 16.12 -7.26 9.54
N PRO A 89 16.78 -7.26 10.71
CA PRO A 89 16.64 -8.37 11.63
C PRO A 89 15.19 -8.49 12.09
N HIS A 90 14.69 -9.72 12.21
CA HIS A 90 13.45 -9.97 12.92
C HIS A 90 13.64 -9.68 14.42
N PRO A 91 12.84 -8.80 15.05
CA PRO A 91 12.98 -8.55 16.47
C PRO A 91 12.78 -9.83 17.26
N LEU A 92 13.64 -10.09 18.25
CA LEU A 92 13.33 -11.10 19.26
C LEU A 92 12.33 -10.49 20.23
N HIS A 93 11.04 -10.67 19.96
CA HIS A 93 9.97 -10.10 20.77
C HIS A 93 8.93 -11.17 21.14
N PRO A 94 8.46 -11.22 22.41
CA PRO A 94 7.50 -12.24 22.87
C PRO A 94 6.19 -12.30 22.08
N ASP A 95 5.77 -11.18 21.49
CA ASP A 95 4.53 -11.07 20.73
C ASP A 95 4.64 -11.56 19.28
N LEU A 96 5.85 -11.88 18.83
CA LEU A 96 6.08 -12.31 17.45
C LEU A 96 6.05 -13.83 17.37
N ASP A 97 5.30 -14.33 16.38
CA ASP A 97 5.35 -15.72 16.00
C ASP A 97 6.76 -16.02 15.48
N PRO A 98 7.53 -16.93 16.11
CA PRO A 98 8.91 -17.21 15.74
C PRO A 98 9.05 -17.79 14.32
N VAL A 99 7.96 -18.24 13.70
CA VAL A 99 7.93 -18.70 12.31
C VAL A 99 7.69 -17.53 11.34
N ARG A 100 7.01 -16.47 11.78
CA ARG A 100 6.79 -15.28 10.98
C ARG A 100 8.05 -14.43 10.97
N ARG A 101 8.39 -13.91 9.79
CA ARG A 101 9.49 -12.98 9.58
C ARG A 101 8.98 -11.54 9.64
N ASN A 102 9.75 -10.56 9.17
CA ASN A 102 9.39 -9.14 9.25
C ASN A 102 8.07 -8.80 8.56
N ASN A 103 7.68 -9.57 7.55
CA ASN A 103 6.53 -9.33 6.70
C ASN A 103 6.54 -7.89 6.14
N PRO A 104 7.47 -7.54 5.24
CA PRO A 104 7.50 -6.23 4.60
C PRO A 104 6.28 -6.07 3.68
N VAL A 105 5.48 -5.03 3.89
CA VAL A 105 4.18 -4.88 3.22
C VAL A 105 4.07 -3.64 2.34
N SER A 106 4.93 -2.64 2.54
CA SER A 106 4.94 -1.40 1.75
C SER A 106 6.35 -0.83 1.70
N ALA A 107 6.71 -0.27 0.54
CA ALA A 107 7.93 0.50 0.38
C ALA A 107 7.74 1.73 -0.49
N VAL A 108 8.51 2.78 -0.18
CA VAL A 108 8.50 4.05 -0.90
C VAL A 108 9.93 4.61 -1.01
N LEU A 109 10.22 5.29 -2.11
CA LEU A 109 11.46 6.03 -2.27
C LEU A 109 11.38 7.36 -1.52
N THR A 110 12.47 7.76 -0.88
CA THR A 110 12.59 9.13 -0.37
C THR A 110 12.50 10.15 -1.51
N PRO A 111 12.13 11.42 -1.25
CA PRO A 111 11.97 12.43 -2.31
C PRO A 111 13.22 12.63 -3.20
N ASP A 112 14.41 12.46 -2.63
CA ASP A 112 15.70 12.52 -3.33
C ASP A 112 16.09 11.18 -4.00
N GLN A 113 15.24 10.16 -3.89
CA GLN A 113 15.40 8.80 -4.40
C GLN A 113 16.72 8.13 -3.99
N SER A 114 17.25 8.49 -2.81
CA SER A 114 18.50 7.96 -2.28
C SER A 114 18.29 6.78 -1.33
N VAL A 115 17.10 6.64 -0.76
CA VAL A 115 16.76 5.61 0.22
C VAL A 115 15.40 4.98 -0.10
N LEU A 116 15.30 3.68 0.10
CA LEU A 116 14.03 2.94 0.13
C LEU A 116 13.60 2.78 1.59
N LEU A 117 12.45 3.36 1.95
CA LEU A 117 11.81 3.14 3.25
C LEU A 117 10.84 1.96 3.14
N ILE A 118 10.85 1.08 4.14
CA ILE A 118 10.04 -0.16 4.16
C ILE A 118 9.28 -0.24 5.48
N ALA A 119 7.96 -0.44 5.42
CA ALA A 119 7.16 -0.85 6.57
C ALA A 119 7.24 -2.37 6.75
N ASN A 120 7.89 -2.79 7.84
CA ASN A 120 7.94 -4.17 8.30
C ASN A 120 6.76 -4.40 9.24
N HIS A 121 5.70 -5.04 8.75
CA HIS A 121 4.43 -5.15 9.46
C HIS A 121 4.54 -5.98 10.73
N GLU A 122 4.97 -7.23 10.63
CA GLU A 122 5.17 -8.08 11.82
C GLU A 122 6.39 -7.63 12.60
N GLY A 123 7.43 -7.09 11.93
CA GLY A 123 8.60 -6.53 12.62
C GLY A 123 8.32 -5.28 13.46
N GLY A 124 7.16 -4.63 13.31
CA GLY A 124 6.78 -3.46 14.10
C GLY A 124 7.72 -2.25 13.89
N ASN A 125 8.31 -2.11 12.70
CA ASN A 125 9.35 -1.10 12.46
C ASN A 125 9.33 -0.56 11.02
N ILE A 126 9.99 0.59 10.84
CA ILE A 126 10.35 1.14 9.53
C ILE A 126 11.85 0.97 9.33
N ALA A 127 12.22 0.31 8.23
CA ALA A 127 13.61 0.15 7.81
C ALA A 127 13.96 1.12 6.69
N ALA A 128 15.20 1.59 6.67
CA ALA A 128 15.77 2.42 5.62
C ALA A 128 16.95 1.68 4.96
N LEU A 129 16.89 1.56 3.63
CA LEU A 129 17.93 0.92 2.82
C LEU A 129 18.46 1.94 1.81
N ALA A 130 19.71 2.35 1.96
CA ALA A 130 20.34 3.27 1.01
C ALA A 130 20.56 2.58 -0.35
N ILE A 131 20.28 3.33 -1.41
CA ILE A 131 20.35 2.85 -2.80
C ILE A 131 21.71 3.21 -3.39
N THR A 132 22.39 2.21 -3.94
CA THR A 132 23.66 2.39 -4.67
C THR A 132 23.53 1.87 -6.10
N GLU A 133 24.55 2.11 -6.92
CA GLU A 133 24.65 1.48 -8.24
C GLU A 133 24.65 -0.05 -8.13
N GLN A 134 25.25 -0.62 -7.08
CA GLN A 134 25.37 -2.07 -6.92
C GLN A 134 24.11 -2.75 -6.36
N GLY A 135 23.21 -2.00 -5.71
CA GLY A 135 21.99 -2.54 -5.12
C GLY A 135 21.58 -1.77 -3.87
N LEU A 136 21.01 -2.47 -2.89
CA LEU A 136 20.62 -1.90 -1.59
C LEU A 136 21.69 -2.20 -0.54
N LEU A 137 22.10 -1.18 0.23
CA LEU A 137 22.92 -1.38 1.42
C LEU A 137 22.13 -2.11 2.52
N PRO A 138 22.81 -2.72 3.51
CA PRO A 138 22.14 -3.31 4.66
C PRO A 138 21.18 -2.32 5.35
N PRO A 139 20.06 -2.81 5.89
CA PRO A 139 19.01 -1.99 6.46
C PRO A 139 19.44 -1.32 7.77
N SER A 140 18.95 -0.10 8.00
CA SER A 140 18.94 0.57 9.30
C SER A 140 17.51 0.71 9.80
N LEU A 141 17.23 0.31 11.04
CA LEU A 141 15.91 0.51 11.65
C LEU A 141 15.79 1.98 12.07
N VAL A 142 14.95 2.74 11.37
CA VAL A 142 14.82 4.20 11.58
C VAL A 142 13.63 4.56 12.47
N ALA A 143 12.68 3.66 12.65
CA ALA A 143 11.62 3.80 13.64
C ALA A 143 11.15 2.45 14.15
N GLU A 144 11.01 2.30 15.45
CA GLU A 144 10.29 1.20 16.09
C GLU A 144 8.90 1.70 16.54
N VAL A 145 7.91 0.82 16.46
CA VAL A 145 6.50 1.18 16.72
C VAL A 145 5.99 0.39 17.94
N PRO A 146 6.25 0.88 19.16
CA PRO A 146 5.80 0.19 20.37
C PRO A 146 4.27 0.22 20.49
N GLY A 147 3.75 -0.73 21.25
CA GLY A 147 2.36 -0.85 21.65
C GLY A 147 2.18 -0.60 23.15
N HIS A 148 1.23 -1.30 23.77
CA HIS A 148 0.91 -1.16 25.17
C HIS A 148 1.97 -1.76 26.12
N PRO A 149 2.10 -1.22 27.35
CA PRO A 149 2.87 -1.86 28.41
C PRO A 149 2.36 -3.26 28.73
N GLN A 150 3.29 -4.21 28.93
CA GLN A 150 2.97 -5.62 29.19
C GLN A 150 3.17 -6.06 30.65
N GLY A 151 3.58 -5.13 31.52
CA GLY A 151 3.91 -5.41 32.92
C GLY A 151 5.27 -4.84 33.31
N ALA A 152 5.56 -4.83 34.62
CA ALA A 152 6.80 -4.25 35.12
C ALA A 152 8.03 -5.04 34.62
N GLY A 153 8.93 -4.37 33.92
CA GLY A 153 10.19 -4.95 33.42
C GLY A 153 10.08 -5.77 32.14
N LEU A 154 8.89 -5.85 31.52
CA LEU A 154 8.70 -6.46 30.20
C LEU A 154 8.81 -5.40 29.09
N PRO A 155 9.28 -5.76 27.88
CA PRO A 155 9.23 -4.86 26.75
C PRO A 155 7.79 -4.44 26.45
N LEU A 156 7.63 -3.23 25.90
CA LEU A 156 6.35 -2.80 25.34
C LEU A 156 5.94 -3.78 24.24
N SER A 157 4.65 -4.00 24.07
CA SER A 157 4.14 -4.81 22.97
C SER A 157 4.46 -4.15 21.61
N LEU A 158 4.09 -4.79 20.49
CA LEU A 158 4.38 -4.25 19.15
C LEU A 158 3.12 -3.84 18.40
N SER A 159 3.16 -2.63 17.85
CA SER A 159 2.18 -2.17 16.86
C SER A 159 2.75 -2.31 15.46
N ARG A 160 1.90 -2.55 14.46
CA ARG A 160 2.31 -3.05 13.15
C ARG A 160 2.13 -1.98 12.07
N PRO A 161 3.19 -1.30 11.60
CA PRO A 161 3.07 -0.34 10.50
C PRO A 161 2.68 -1.09 9.23
N HIS A 162 1.74 -0.55 8.46
CA HIS A 162 1.26 -1.23 7.26
C HIS A 162 1.57 -0.46 5.97
N GLU A 163 1.83 0.85 6.04
CA GLU A 163 2.23 1.62 4.86
C GLU A 163 3.21 2.74 5.21
N VAL A 164 3.92 3.24 4.20
CA VAL A 164 4.73 4.46 4.27
C VAL A 164 4.44 5.29 3.02
N VAL A 165 3.85 6.47 3.20
CA VAL A 165 3.48 7.34 2.07
C VAL A 165 3.96 8.76 2.33
N PHE A 166 4.76 9.32 1.43
CA PHE A 166 5.18 10.71 1.50
C PHE A 166 4.03 11.65 1.12
N ALA A 167 3.89 12.74 1.87
CA ALA A 167 3.05 13.85 1.43
C ALA A 167 3.64 14.47 0.12
N PRO A 168 2.79 14.93 -0.81
CA PRO A 168 3.25 15.55 -2.05
C PRO A 168 4.24 16.68 -1.81
N GLU A 169 5.34 16.67 -2.58
CA GLU A 169 6.41 17.70 -2.54
C GLU A 169 6.96 17.99 -1.13
N SER A 170 6.94 16.99 -0.26
CA SER A 170 7.28 17.16 1.16
C SER A 170 8.31 16.14 1.65
N HIS A 171 8.87 16.42 2.81
CA HIS A 171 9.67 15.48 3.58
C HIS A 171 8.86 14.80 4.70
N PHE A 172 7.57 15.07 4.79
CA PHE A 172 6.67 14.36 5.70
C PHE A 172 6.17 13.07 5.08
N PHE A 173 5.99 12.05 5.89
CA PHE A 173 5.33 10.82 5.48
C PHE A 173 4.43 10.28 6.58
N ALA A 174 3.34 9.65 6.17
CA ALA A 174 2.36 9.03 7.05
C ALA A 174 2.60 7.51 7.15
N VAL A 175 2.31 6.97 8.33
CA VAL A 175 2.40 5.55 8.63
C VAL A 175 1.12 5.14 9.39
N PRO A 176 0.17 4.46 8.73
CA PRO A 176 -0.92 3.78 9.42
C PRO A 176 -0.37 2.57 10.19
N VAL A 177 -0.81 2.40 11.43
CA VAL A 177 -0.31 1.39 12.35
C VAL A 177 -1.47 0.59 12.94
N GLN A 178 -1.40 -0.73 12.78
CA GLN A 178 -2.39 -1.67 13.31
C GLN A 178 -2.01 -2.11 14.73
N GLY A 179 -3.00 -2.11 15.63
CA GLY A 179 -2.82 -2.60 16.98
C GLY A 179 -2.71 -4.13 17.03
N ARG A 180 -3.54 -4.85 16.26
CA ARG A 180 -3.63 -6.33 16.17
C ARG A 180 -3.63 -7.06 17.52
N ALA A 181 -4.73 -7.77 17.79
CA ALA A 181 -4.93 -8.49 19.06
C ALA A 181 -3.76 -9.44 19.43
N ALA A 182 -3.11 -10.06 18.43
CA ALA A 182 -1.94 -10.92 18.58
C ALA A 182 -0.63 -10.18 18.90
N GLY A 183 -0.68 -9.09 19.64
CA GLY A 183 0.49 -8.36 20.09
C GLY A 183 0.16 -7.09 20.86
N ASN A 184 -1.07 -7.00 21.40
CA ASN A 184 -1.52 -5.91 22.26
C ASN A 184 -1.08 -4.50 21.78
N GLY A 185 -1.05 -4.26 20.48
CA GLY A 185 -0.57 -3.00 19.90
C GLY A 185 -1.65 -1.93 19.94
N ILE A 186 -1.30 -0.74 19.47
CA ILE A 186 -2.17 0.43 19.46
C ILE A 186 -2.55 0.74 18.00
N ASP A 187 -3.84 0.96 17.76
CA ASP A 187 -4.32 1.48 16.48
C ASP A 187 -4.07 2.98 16.40
N MET A 188 -3.28 3.43 15.44
CA MET A 188 -2.90 4.84 15.32
C MET A 188 -2.49 5.21 13.89
N LEU A 189 -2.44 6.51 13.66
CA LEU A 189 -1.78 7.11 12.51
C LEU A 189 -0.61 7.95 13.01
N ARG A 190 0.58 7.72 12.46
CA ARG A 190 1.78 8.50 12.76
C ARG A 190 2.20 9.35 11.57
N LEU A 191 2.62 10.57 11.84
CA LEU A 191 3.31 11.40 10.86
C LEU A 191 4.78 11.58 11.26
N TYR A 192 5.65 11.35 10.31
CA TYR A 192 7.10 11.48 10.48
C TYR A 192 7.66 12.53 9.53
N ARG A 193 8.83 13.08 9.87
CA ARG A 193 9.67 13.87 8.98
C ARG A 193 10.95 13.11 8.66
N TRP A 194 11.25 12.97 7.37
CA TRP A 194 12.52 12.45 6.90
C TRP A 194 13.55 13.57 6.80
N GLN A 195 14.67 13.48 7.54
CA GLN A 195 15.72 14.49 7.50
C GLN A 195 17.09 13.86 7.74
N ARG A 196 18.05 14.12 6.83
CA ARG A 196 19.46 13.70 6.98
C ARG A 196 19.67 12.20 7.24
N GLY A 197 18.84 11.35 6.65
CA GLY A 197 18.92 9.89 6.84
C GLY A 197 18.19 9.38 8.08
N GLU A 198 17.50 10.25 8.82
CA GLU A 198 16.78 9.93 10.03
C GLU A 198 15.27 10.18 9.87
N CYS A 199 14.51 9.43 10.65
CA CYS A 199 13.07 9.53 10.77
C CYS A 199 12.72 10.17 12.12
N HIS A 200 12.02 11.31 12.10
CA HIS A 200 11.59 12.00 13.32
C HIS A 200 10.07 11.95 13.44
N LEU A 201 9.55 11.38 14.52
CA LEU A 201 8.11 11.41 14.80
C LEU A 201 7.68 12.86 15.06
N ILE A 202 6.67 13.31 14.30
CA ILE A 202 6.15 14.67 14.38
C ILE A 202 4.82 14.69 15.13
N ASP A 203 3.93 13.77 14.78
CA ASP A 203 2.62 13.67 15.40
C ASP A 203 2.11 12.22 15.40
N GLU A 204 1.19 11.93 16.31
CA GLU A 204 0.54 10.65 16.46
C GLU A 204 -0.91 10.85 16.87
N VAL A 205 -1.83 10.25 16.12
CA VAL A 205 -3.25 10.25 16.45
C VAL A 205 -3.69 8.83 16.70
N GLN A 206 -4.08 8.54 17.94
CA GLN A 206 -4.68 7.25 18.30
C GLN A 206 -6.06 7.12 17.65
N LEU A 207 -6.33 5.96 17.07
CA LEU A 207 -7.59 5.62 16.43
C LEU A 207 -8.37 4.61 17.27
N ALA A 208 -9.62 4.36 16.87
CA ALA A 208 -10.48 3.43 17.59
C ALA A 208 -9.81 2.05 17.70
N ALA A 209 -9.75 1.51 18.91
CA ALA A 209 -9.19 0.20 19.16
C ALA A 209 -9.97 -0.88 18.37
N GLY A 210 -9.24 -1.77 17.70
CA GLY A 210 -9.80 -2.74 16.77
C GLY A 210 -10.12 -2.20 15.39
N SER A 211 -9.69 -0.99 15.02
CA SER A 211 -9.91 -0.47 13.66
C SER A 211 -8.91 -1.04 12.64
N TRP A 212 -7.65 -1.25 13.05
CA TRP A 212 -6.54 -1.68 12.18
C TRP A 212 -6.29 -0.74 10.99
N PRO A 213 -5.84 0.50 11.21
CA PRO A 213 -5.40 1.42 10.15
C PRO A 213 -4.42 0.72 9.21
N ARG A 214 -4.75 0.66 7.92
CA ARG A 214 -4.06 -0.16 6.94
C ARG A 214 -3.28 0.67 5.95
N HIS A 215 -3.96 1.42 5.09
CA HIS A 215 -3.34 2.26 4.06
C HIS A 215 -3.79 3.71 4.21
N VAL A 216 -3.05 4.62 3.60
CA VAL A 216 -3.32 6.06 3.59
C VAL A 216 -3.04 6.65 2.22
N ASP A 217 -3.72 7.75 1.92
CA ASP A 217 -3.35 8.57 0.77
C ASP A 217 -3.55 10.06 1.07
N PHE A 218 -2.68 10.89 0.50
CA PHE A 218 -2.76 12.33 0.63
C PHE A 218 -3.61 12.91 -0.50
N HIS A 219 -4.39 13.93 -0.18
CA HIS A 219 -4.92 14.81 -1.22
C HIS A 219 -3.74 15.39 -2.04
N PRO A 220 -3.85 15.56 -3.38
CA PRO A 220 -2.75 16.04 -4.22
C PRO A 220 -2.13 17.38 -3.80
N ARG A 221 -2.86 18.18 -3.01
CA ARG A 221 -2.40 19.46 -2.45
C ARG A 221 -1.73 19.34 -1.07
N GLY A 222 -1.65 18.14 -0.50
CA GLY A 222 -0.99 17.85 0.78
C GLY A 222 -1.72 18.31 2.06
N HIS A 223 -2.84 19.03 1.95
CA HIS A 223 -3.57 19.57 3.12
C HIS A 223 -4.45 18.56 3.85
N TRP A 224 -4.80 17.45 3.19
CA TRP A 224 -5.61 16.39 3.77
C TRP A 224 -4.96 15.04 3.56
N LEU A 225 -5.15 14.18 4.56
CA LEU A 225 -4.71 12.81 4.58
C LEU A 225 -5.91 11.94 4.90
N TYR A 226 -6.05 10.85 4.15
CA TYR A 226 -7.13 9.89 4.30
C TYR A 226 -6.55 8.56 4.71
N ALA A 227 -7.13 7.91 5.72
CA ALA A 227 -6.73 6.59 6.17
C ALA A 227 -7.89 5.62 6.05
N ILE A 228 -7.61 4.40 5.58
CA ILE A 228 -8.56 3.29 5.61
C ILE A 228 -8.16 2.29 6.69
N SER A 229 -9.13 1.87 7.50
CA SER A 229 -8.96 0.91 8.57
C SER A 229 -9.52 -0.45 8.17
N GLU A 230 -8.67 -1.48 8.17
CA GLU A 230 -8.94 -2.82 7.66
C GLU A 230 -10.09 -3.50 8.41
N LEU A 231 -10.00 -3.62 9.73
CA LEU A 231 -10.93 -4.44 10.51
C LEU A 231 -12.28 -3.75 10.70
N SER A 232 -12.30 -2.43 10.85
CA SER A 232 -13.54 -1.66 11.00
C SER A 232 -14.18 -1.26 9.67
N SER A 233 -13.49 -1.41 8.53
CA SER A 233 -13.91 -0.86 7.24
C SER A 233 -14.33 0.61 7.32
N THR A 234 -13.51 1.44 7.97
CA THR A 234 -13.77 2.88 8.15
C THR A 234 -12.74 3.74 7.44
N LEU A 235 -13.18 4.88 6.92
CA LEU A 235 -12.34 5.97 6.43
C LEU A 235 -12.19 7.02 7.53
N THR A 236 -10.97 7.52 7.74
CA THR A 236 -10.69 8.64 8.63
C THR A 236 -9.99 9.76 7.88
N VAL A 237 -10.51 10.98 8.03
CA VAL A 237 -10.01 12.19 7.37
C VAL A 237 -9.22 13.01 8.38
N PHE A 238 -8.02 13.43 7.98
CA PHE A 238 -7.16 14.32 8.74
C PHE A 238 -6.87 15.58 7.94
N GLU A 239 -6.89 16.72 8.63
CA GLU A 239 -6.24 17.94 8.15
C GLU A 239 -4.78 17.92 8.58
N VAL A 240 -3.89 18.27 7.65
CA VAL A 240 -2.44 18.28 7.84
C VAL A 240 -1.98 19.73 7.89
N GLU A 241 -1.48 20.17 9.04
CA GLU A 241 -0.97 21.53 9.22
C GLU A 241 0.29 21.74 8.34
N PRO A 242 0.31 22.78 7.48
CA PRO A 242 1.50 23.13 6.71
C PRO A 242 2.72 23.37 7.62
N ASP A 243 3.92 23.07 7.12
CA ASP A 243 5.24 23.32 7.74
C ASP A 243 5.57 22.54 9.04
N TYR A 244 4.58 22.23 9.87
CA TYR A 244 4.77 21.57 11.16
C TYR A 244 4.21 20.16 11.21
N GLY A 245 3.33 19.76 10.27
CA GLY A 245 2.88 18.37 10.13
C GLY A 245 1.99 17.87 11.27
N ARG A 246 1.21 18.74 11.91
CA ARG A 246 0.22 18.28 12.89
C ARG A 246 -1.01 17.71 12.19
N LEU A 247 -1.53 16.60 12.69
CA LEU A 247 -2.74 15.94 12.20
C LEU A 247 -3.94 16.35 13.06
N THR A 248 -5.01 16.80 12.42
CA THR A 248 -6.30 17.04 13.08
C THR A 248 -7.35 16.10 12.49
N LEU A 249 -7.88 15.17 13.29
CA LEU A 249 -8.99 14.30 12.87
C LEU A 249 -10.24 15.14 12.62
N LYS A 250 -10.79 15.06 11.40
CA LYS A 250 -11.96 15.82 10.94
C LYS A 250 -13.23 14.98 10.89
N GLN A 251 -13.10 13.71 10.48
CA GLN A 251 -14.22 12.85 10.19
C GLN A 251 -13.80 11.39 10.27
N THR A 252 -14.69 10.53 10.75
CA THR A 252 -14.63 9.08 10.55
C THR A 252 -15.98 8.61 10.03
N LEU A 253 -15.99 7.78 9.00
CA LEU A 253 -17.20 7.24 8.39
C LEU A 253 -16.97 5.80 7.88
N SER A 254 -18.06 5.07 7.64
CA SER A 254 -18.01 3.73 7.05
C SER A 254 -17.56 3.79 5.58
N ALA A 255 -16.70 2.85 5.18
CA ALA A 255 -16.37 2.58 3.78
C ALA A 255 -17.44 1.71 3.08
N LEU A 256 -18.43 1.22 3.84
CA LEU A 256 -19.47 0.28 3.42
C LEU A 256 -20.85 0.97 3.37
N PRO A 257 -21.80 0.46 2.55
CA PRO A 257 -23.19 0.89 2.62
C PRO A 257 -23.77 0.61 4.01
N GLU A 258 -24.67 1.48 4.48
CA GLU A 258 -25.34 1.32 5.78
C GLU A 258 -26.11 -0.02 5.89
N SER A 259 -26.56 -0.56 4.76
CA SER A 259 -27.29 -1.84 4.70
C SER A 259 -26.40 -3.09 4.82
N TYR A 260 -25.08 -2.96 4.83
CA TYR A 260 -24.17 -4.10 4.88
C TYR A 260 -23.58 -4.28 6.28
N SER A 261 -23.85 -5.42 6.91
CA SER A 261 -23.43 -5.73 8.29
C SER A 261 -22.54 -6.96 8.43
N ASP A 262 -22.29 -7.67 7.32
CA ASP A 262 -21.41 -8.83 7.33
C ASP A 262 -19.95 -8.40 7.43
N ARG A 263 -19.05 -9.35 7.70
CA ARG A 263 -17.63 -9.06 7.78
C ARG A 263 -17.12 -8.51 6.44
N SER A 264 -16.39 -7.42 6.52
CA SER A 264 -15.60 -6.87 5.43
C SER A 264 -14.29 -6.36 6.01
N ASP A 265 -13.18 -6.76 5.40
CA ASP A 265 -11.85 -6.31 5.77
C ASP A 265 -11.36 -5.35 4.68
N ALA A 266 -11.37 -4.04 4.93
CA ALA A 266 -10.94 -3.05 3.96
C ALA A 266 -9.45 -3.23 3.57
N SER A 267 -9.08 -2.73 2.40
CA SER A 267 -7.76 -2.95 1.80
C SER A 267 -7.14 -1.64 1.34
N GLU A 268 -7.41 -1.23 0.12
CA GLU A 268 -6.77 -0.10 -0.54
C GLU A 268 -7.58 1.19 -0.39
N ILE A 269 -6.87 2.32 -0.37
CA ILE A 269 -7.44 3.66 -0.44
C ILE A 269 -6.66 4.49 -1.46
N GLU A 270 -7.36 5.23 -2.31
CA GLU A 270 -6.70 6.02 -3.35
C GLU A 270 -7.48 7.30 -3.63
N VAL A 271 -6.80 8.44 -3.57
CA VAL A 271 -7.32 9.74 -4.00
C VAL A 271 -7.08 9.87 -5.50
N HIS A 272 -8.14 10.19 -6.23
CA HIS A 272 -8.02 10.49 -7.65
C HIS A 272 -7.01 11.64 -7.88
N PRO A 273 -6.12 11.59 -8.90
CA PRO A 273 -5.12 12.64 -9.15
C PRO A 273 -5.68 14.07 -9.26
N GLY A 274 -6.95 14.19 -9.67
CA GLY A 274 -7.69 15.46 -9.70
C GLY A 274 -8.18 15.98 -8.34
N GLY A 275 -8.00 15.24 -7.23
CA GLY A 275 -8.34 15.64 -5.86
C GLY A 275 -9.82 15.69 -5.51
N LYS A 276 -10.72 15.31 -6.42
CA LYS A 276 -12.17 15.41 -6.23
C LYS A 276 -12.83 14.18 -5.62
N PHE A 277 -12.20 13.02 -5.78
CA PHE A 277 -12.78 11.73 -5.43
C PHE A 277 -11.77 10.85 -4.71
N LEU A 278 -12.28 9.97 -3.88
CA LEU A 278 -11.53 8.95 -3.15
C LEU A 278 -12.21 7.59 -3.33
N TYR A 279 -11.38 6.56 -3.50
CA TYR A 279 -11.80 5.18 -3.68
C TYR A 279 -11.36 4.33 -2.50
N ALA A 280 -12.20 3.40 -2.07
CA ALA A 280 -11.94 2.51 -0.95
C ALA A 280 -12.32 1.07 -1.31
N ALA A 281 -11.35 0.15 -1.27
CA ALA A 281 -11.57 -1.25 -1.62
C ALA A 281 -11.94 -2.09 -0.39
N ASN A 282 -13.07 -2.80 -0.47
CA ASN A 282 -13.65 -3.59 0.61
C ASN A 282 -13.65 -5.09 0.26
N ARG A 283 -12.92 -5.92 1.02
CA ARG A 283 -12.85 -7.38 0.81
C ARG A 283 -13.92 -8.06 1.66
N GLY A 284 -14.77 -8.89 1.06
CA GLY A 284 -15.96 -9.45 1.71
C GLY A 284 -17.24 -8.83 1.15
N HIS A 285 -17.37 -7.49 1.17
CA HIS A 285 -18.40 -6.82 0.38
C HIS A 285 -18.06 -6.82 -1.13
N ASP A 286 -16.79 -7.05 -1.48
CA ASP A 286 -16.27 -7.18 -2.85
C ASP A 286 -16.67 -6.00 -3.74
N SER A 287 -16.37 -4.80 -3.23
CA SER A 287 -16.77 -3.53 -3.83
C SER A 287 -15.69 -2.46 -3.70
N ILE A 288 -15.77 -1.46 -4.57
CA ILE A 288 -15.09 -0.18 -4.44
C ILE A 288 -16.12 0.86 -3.98
N GLY A 289 -15.93 1.42 -2.78
CA GLY A 289 -16.66 2.61 -2.33
C GLY A 289 -16.09 3.87 -2.98
N VAL A 290 -16.96 4.75 -3.45
CA VAL A 290 -16.64 6.01 -4.12
C VAL A 290 -17.11 7.16 -3.25
N PHE A 291 -16.21 8.10 -2.95
CA PHE A 291 -16.47 9.23 -2.07
C PHE A 291 -16.07 10.54 -2.76
N ALA A 292 -16.92 11.56 -2.67
CA ALA A 292 -16.61 12.92 -3.08
C ALA A 292 -15.86 13.63 -1.96
N ILE A 293 -14.81 14.36 -2.31
CA ILE A 293 -14.02 15.19 -1.41
C ILE A 293 -14.55 16.62 -1.45
N ASP A 294 -15.00 17.13 -0.30
CA ASP A 294 -15.33 18.54 -0.15
C ASP A 294 -14.05 19.38 -0.33
N GLN A 295 -14.06 20.26 -1.33
CA GLN A 295 -12.87 21.02 -1.74
C GLN A 295 -12.53 22.19 -0.80
N LEU A 296 -13.32 22.43 0.24
CA LEU A 296 -13.05 23.43 1.27
C LEU A 296 -12.60 22.80 2.59
N THR A 297 -13.20 21.67 2.97
CA THR A 297 -12.99 21.06 4.29
C THR A 297 -12.20 19.75 4.24
N GLY A 298 -12.11 19.12 3.07
CA GLY A 298 -11.49 17.81 2.88
C GLY A 298 -12.37 16.63 3.28
N THR A 299 -13.55 16.88 3.85
CA THR A 299 -14.45 15.82 4.33
C THR A 299 -15.05 15.02 3.18
N LEU A 300 -15.38 13.77 3.45
CA LEU A 300 -15.90 12.81 2.49
C LEU A 300 -17.41 12.70 2.56
N SER A 301 -18.06 12.60 1.39
CA SER A 301 -19.46 12.20 1.23
C SER A 301 -19.55 10.99 0.31
N PRO A 302 -20.30 9.92 0.66
CA PRO A 302 -20.44 8.76 -0.20
C PRO A 302 -21.18 9.15 -1.50
N VAL A 303 -20.64 8.72 -2.63
CA VAL A 303 -21.29 8.81 -3.95
C VAL A 303 -22.00 7.49 -4.26
N GLY A 304 -21.33 6.37 -4.00
CA GLY A 304 -21.88 5.04 -4.24
C GLY A 304 -20.86 3.92 -4.05
N TRP A 305 -21.28 2.70 -4.36
CA TRP A 305 -20.44 1.51 -4.28
C TRP A 305 -20.57 0.71 -5.58
N VAL A 306 -19.45 0.26 -6.12
CA VAL A 306 -19.38 -0.46 -7.39
C VAL A 306 -18.81 -1.86 -7.13
N PRO A 307 -19.42 -2.95 -7.65
CA PRO A 307 -18.83 -4.28 -7.57
C PRO A 307 -17.42 -4.29 -8.20
N CYS A 308 -16.44 -4.89 -7.51
CA CYS A 308 -15.03 -4.81 -7.91
C CYS A 308 -14.66 -5.66 -9.15
N GLY A 309 -15.62 -6.41 -9.71
CA GLY A 309 -15.40 -7.28 -10.87
C GLY A 309 -14.80 -8.66 -10.54
N GLY A 310 -14.68 -8.99 -9.26
CA GLY A 310 -14.17 -10.26 -8.76
C GLY A 310 -14.46 -10.41 -7.27
N LYS A 311 -13.52 -10.98 -6.53
CA LYS A 311 -13.56 -11.17 -5.07
C LYS A 311 -12.24 -10.77 -4.44
N THR A 312 -12.32 -10.24 -3.21
CA THR A 312 -11.17 -9.82 -2.43
C THR A 312 -10.30 -8.84 -3.24
N PRO A 313 -10.82 -7.63 -3.56
CA PRO A 313 -10.03 -6.58 -4.20
C PRO A 313 -8.90 -6.17 -3.25
N ARG A 314 -7.71 -6.76 -3.41
CA ARG A 314 -6.62 -6.64 -2.43
C ARG A 314 -5.80 -5.37 -2.63
N PHE A 315 -5.78 -4.89 -3.88
CA PHE A 315 -5.08 -3.70 -4.31
C PHE A 315 -5.88 -3.05 -5.45
N THR A 316 -5.81 -1.74 -5.51
CA THR A 316 -6.38 -0.96 -6.60
C THR A 316 -5.39 0.13 -7.01
N THR A 317 -5.48 0.58 -8.25
CA THR A 317 -4.70 1.72 -8.70
C THR A 317 -5.39 2.42 -9.87
N LEU A 318 -5.13 3.71 -10.03
CA LEU A 318 -5.50 4.49 -11.19
C LEU A 318 -4.41 4.48 -12.26
N SER A 319 -4.81 4.65 -13.52
CA SER A 319 -3.87 5.07 -14.56
C SER A 319 -3.26 6.44 -14.20
N PRO A 320 -2.05 6.77 -14.69
CA PRO A 320 -1.42 8.06 -14.39
C PRO A 320 -2.24 9.31 -14.75
N ASP A 321 -3.17 9.19 -15.72
CA ASP A 321 -4.08 10.27 -16.12
C ASP A 321 -5.41 10.28 -15.35
N GLY A 322 -5.62 9.34 -14.43
CA GLY A 322 -6.82 9.16 -13.61
C GLY A 322 -8.05 8.63 -14.36
N ARG A 323 -7.94 8.32 -15.66
CA ARG A 323 -9.12 7.96 -16.47
C ARG A 323 -9.56 6.50 -16.31
N GLN A 324 -8.65 5.64 -15.91
CA GLN A 324 -8.88 4.21 -15.74
C GLN A 324 -8.58 3.82 -14.30
N PHE A 325 -9.39 2.92 -13.75
CA PHE A 325 -9.22 2.35 -12.43
C PHE A 325 -9.09 0.84 -12.55
N PHE A 326 -8.17 0.24 -11.81
CA PHE A 326 -7.88 -1.19 -11.86
C PHE A 326 -8.12 -1.80 -10.48
N SER A 327 -8.91 -2.88 -10.44
CA SER A 327 -9.14 -3.67 -9.21
C SER A 327 -8.46 -5.02 -9.33
N ALA A 328 -7.41 -5.26 -8.55
CA ALA A 328 -6.72 -6.54 -8.44
C ALA A 328 -7.48 -7.44 -7.44
N ASN A 329 -8.23 -8.40 -7.98
CA ASN A 329 -9.10 -9.29 -7.21
C ASN A 329 -8.36 -10.60 -6.89
N GLU A 330 -7.77 -10.67 -5.69
CA GLU A 330 -6.85 -11.74 -5.27
C GLU A 330 -7.50 -13.13 -5.38
N GLU A 331 -8.73 -13.29 -4.89
CA GLU A 331 -9.36 -14.60 -4.85
C GLU A 331 -9.91 -15.06 -6.20
N SER A 332 -10.19 -14.11 -7.11
CA SER A 332 -10.77 -14.39 -8.43
C SER A 332 -9.75 -14.46 -9.56
N ASP A 333 -8.46 -14.29 -9.27
CA ASP A 333 -7.37 -14.34 -10.26
C ASP A 333 -7.57 -13.38 -11.45
N ASN A 334 -8.06 -12.18 -11.19
CA ASN A 334 -8.22 -11.20 -12.24
C ASN A 334 -7.90 -9.77 -11.79
N ILE A 335 -7.61 -8.92 -12.76
CA ILE A 335 -7.64 -7.47 -12.63
C ILE A 335 -8.76 -6.96 -13.52
N GLN A 336 -9.75 -6.29 -12.93
CA GLN A 336 -10.83 -5.65 -13.66
C GLN A 336 -10.49 -4.19 -13.94
N MET A 337 -10.60 -3.75 -15.19
CA MET A 337 -10.50 -2.33 -15.56
C MET A 337 -11.88 -1.64 -15.54
N PHE A 338 -11.92 -0.42 -15.04
CA PHE A 338 -13.06 0.48 -15.06
C PHE A 338 -12.68 1.82 -15.72
N TYR A 339 -13.64 2.48 -16.34
CA TYR A 339 -13.54 3.89 -16.70
C TYR A 339 -14.04 4.76 -15.55
N VAL A 340 -13.31 5.82 -15.25
CA VAL A 340 -13.70 6.81 -14.25
C VAL A 340 -14.60 7.86 -14.89
N ASP A 341 -15.81 8.03 -14.36
CA ASP A 341 -16.65 9.18 -14.69
C ASP A 341 -16.08 10.44 -14.03
N VAL A 342 -15.66 11.40 -14.86
CA VAL A 342 -14.93 12.59 -14.39
C VAL A 342 -15.80 13.59 -13.61
N GLU A 343 -17.12 13.49 -13.72
CA GLU A 343 -18.06 14.41 -13.07
C GLU A 343 -18.51 13.90 -11.71
N SER A 344 -18.74 12.59 -11.59
CA SER A 344 -19.27 11.93 -10.39
C SER A 344 -18.24 11.11 -9.63
N GLY A 345 -17.13 10.73 -10.28
CA GLY A 345 -16.15 9.78 -9.74
C GLY A 345 -16.61 8.32 -9.83
N MET A 346 -17.81 8.03 -10.33
CA MET A 346 -18.30 6.66 -10.42
C MET A 346 -17.47 5.81 -11.39
N LEU A 347 -17.35 4.51 -11.08
CA LEU A 347 -16.61 3.55 -11.89
C LEU A 347 -17.54 2.79 -12.83
N HIS A 348 -17.28 2.87 -14.13
CA HIS A 348 -17.97 2.10 -15.16
C HIS A 348 -17.13 0.91 -15.58
N LYS A 349 -17.61 -0.31 -15.28
CA LYS A 349 -16.92 -1.55 -15.63
C LYS A 349 -16.69 -1.61 -17.14
N SER A 350 -15.46 -1.87 -17.55
CA SER A 350 -15.12 -2.12 -18.96
C SER A 350 -15.20 -3.61 -19.29
N ASP A 351 -15.15 -3.93 -20.58
CA ASP A 351 -15.03 -5.32 -21.06
C ASP A 351 -13.60 -5.87 -20.94
N ILE A 352 -12.63 -5.06 -20.47
CA ILE A 352 -11.24 -5.47 -20.33
C ILE A 352 -11.02 -6.10 -18.96
N VAL A 353 -10.58 -7.35 -18.98
CA VAL A 353 -10.18 -8.15 -17.82
C VAL A 353 -8.82 -8.73 -18.08
N ILE A 354 -7.91 -8.62 -17.11
CA ILE A 354 -6.59 -9.21 -17.17
C ILE A 354 -6.58 -10.42 -16.25
N GLU A 355 -6.46 -11.61 -16.83
CA GLU A 355 -6.34 -12.86 -16.09
C GLU A 355 -4.93 -12.97 -15.51
N THR A 356 -4.82 -13.09 -14.19
CA THR A 356 -3.53 -13.20 -13.49
C THR A 356 -3.76 -13.83 -12.12
N ALA A 357 -2.92 -14.78 -11.73
CA ALA A 357 -3.21 -15.56 -10.53
C ALA A 357 -2.90 -14.78 -9.24
N SER A 358 -3.89 -14.60 -8.37
CA SER A 358 -3.78 -13.97 -7.05
C SER A 358 -3.05 -12.61 -7.04
N PRO A 359 -3.50 -11.60 -7.83
CA PRO A 359 -2.82 -10.31 -7.92
C PRO A 359 -3.00 -9.51 -6.63
N THR A 360 -1.93 -8.85 -6.20
CA THR A 360 -1.87 -8.13 -4.91
C THR A 360 -1.19 -6.77 -4.97
N CYS A 361 -0.55 -6.42 -6.09
CA CYS A 361 0.00 -5.09 -6.33
C CYS A 361 0.14 -4.85 -7.85
N ILE A 362 -0.10 -3.63 -8.31
CA ILE A 362 0.08 -3.21 -9.70
C ILE A 362 0.98 -1.98 -9.72
N CYS A 363 1.96 -1.95 -10.62
CA CYS A 363 2.77 -0.76 -10.88
C CYS A 363 2.91 -0.50 -12.38
N PHE A 364 2.77 0.77 -12.80
CA PHE A 364 2.92 1.17 -14.20
C PHE A 364 4.26 1.86 -14.45
N ALA A 365 4.90 1.55 -15.58
CA ALA A 365 6.06 2.28 -16.07
C ALA A 365 5.84 2.74 -17.51
N SER A 366 6.20 3.98 -17.82
CA SER A 366 6.31 4.43 -19.21
C SER A 366 7.69 4.07 -19.76
N ALA A 367 7.74 3.67 -21.04
CA ALA A 367 8.98 3.65 -21.80
C ALA A 367 9.51 5.09 -21.89
N GLY A 368 10.77 5.28 -21.51
CA GLY A 368 11.47 6.56 -21.56
C GLY A 368 11.82 7.01 -22.97
#